data_AF-A0A7J8HED2-F1
#
_entry.id   AF-A0A7J8HED2-F1
#
_cell.length_a   1.000
_cell.length_b   1.000
_cell.length_c   1.000
_cell.angle_alpha   90.00
_cell.angle_beta   90.00
_cell.angle_gamma   90.00
#
_symmetry.space_group_name_H-M   'P 1'
#
loop_
_entity.id
_entity.type
_entity.pdbx_description
1 polymer ?
#
loop_
_entity_poly.entity_id
_entity_poly.type
_entity_poly.pdbx_seq_one_letter_code
_entity_poly.pdbx_strand_id
1 'polypeptide(L)'
;MSSPQAPEDGQGGGDPPRDLRSVLVTSVLNLEPLDEDLFRGRNYWIPKSKRLFGGQIMGQALVAAAKSVSEDVQVHSLHCYFVRAGDPKVPVLYQVERTRTGASFSVRSVKAVQHGRPIFICQASFQQAQPSPIQHQFSMPTVPPPEVLLDFDTLLDQYLRDPNLQKKYRVGLNRIAAQDVPIEIKLVNPPTPSQMQNMEPKQMFWVRARGYIGGSRGLVRGQLWRRDGVLAVSCAQEGVIRVKPQVSESKL
;
A
#
# COMPACT_ATOMS: atom_id res chain seq x y z
N MET A 1 25.70 -14.29 48.52
CA MET A 1 25.60 -13.39 47.36
C MET A 1 24.51 -13.93 46.44
N SER A 2 23.38 -13.25 46.49
CA SER A 2 22.11 -13.51 45.82
C SER A 2 22.27 -13.59 44.29
N SER A 3 21.67 -14.61 43.69
CA SER A 3 21.39 -14.62 42.24
C SER A 3 20.08 -13.87 41.98
N PRO A 4 19.99 -13.03 40.92
CA PRO A 4 18.78 -12.26 40.64
C PRO A 4 17.74 -13.12 39.90
N GLN A 5 16.53 -13.17 40.45
CA GLN A 5 15.33 -13.69 39.77
C GLN A 5 14.94 -12.75 38.62
N ALA A 6 14.67 -13.33 37.45
CA ALA A 6 14.03 -12.64 36.33
C ALA A 6 12.53 -12.43 36.62
N PRO A 7 11.92 -11.32 36.16
CA PRO A 7 10.53 -11.00 36.46
C PRO A 7 9.57 -11.86 35.64
N GLU A 8 8.47 -12.25 36.27
CA GLU A 8 7.31 -12.88 35.63
C GLU A 8 6.61 -11.85 34.73
N ASP A 9 6.63 -12.07 33.42
CA ASP A 9 5.88 -11.25 32.48
C ASP A 9 4.39 -11.61 32.54
N GLY A 10 3.61 -10.64 33.03
CA GLY A 10 2.16 -10.69 33.11
C GLY A 10 1.50 -10.86 31.74
N GLN A 11 0.48 -11.72 31.73
CA GLN A 11 -0.41 -11.97 30.60
C GLN A 11 -1.14 -10.68 30.20
N GLY A 12 -0.69 -10.04 29.12
CA GLY A 12 -1.44 -9.02 28.40
C GLY A 12 -2.34 -9.68 27.35
N GLY A 13 -3.64 -9.72 27.61
CA GLY A 13 -4.64 -10.21 26.65
C GLY A 13 -4.68 -9.33 25.40
N GLY A 14 -4.14 -9.84 24.30
CA GLY A 14 -4.25 -9.24 22.97
C GLY A 14 -5.29 -10.00 22.15
N ASP A 15 -6.30 -9.28 21.66
CA ASP A 15 -7.30 -9.74 20.69
C ASP A 15 -6.63 -10.54 19.54
N PRO A 16 -7.24 -11.62 19.03
CA PRO A 16 -6.65 -12.38 17.92
C PRO A 16 -6.44 -11.50 16.68
N PRO A 17 -5.39 -11.73 15.88
CA PRO A 17 -5.08 -10.90 14.72
C PRO A 17 -6.26 -10.88 13.75
N ARG A 18 -6.78 -9.69 13.44
CA ARG A 18 -7.83 -9.54 12.43
C ARG A 18 -7.34 -10.06 11.08
N ASP A 19 -8.10 -10.96 10.47
CA ASP A 19 -7.82 -11.47 9.12
C ASP A 19 -8.14 -10.39 8.07
N LEU A 20 -7.15 -9.55 7.77
CA LEU A 20 -7.29 -8.51 6.76
C LEU A 20 -7.27 -9.08 5.34
N ARG A 21 -6.75 -10.30 5.14
CA ARG A 21 -6.72 -10.95 3.83
C ARG A 21 -8.14 -11.18 3.31
N SER A 22 -9.02 -11.75 4.13
CA SER A 22 -10.42 -11.93 3.73
C SER A 22 -11.06 -10.60 3.39
N VAL A 23 -10.87 -9.55 4.19
CA VAL A 23 -11.40 -8.21 3.90
C VAL A 23 -10.85 -7.67 2.56
N LEU A 24 -9.54 -7.72 2.34
CA LEU A 24 -8.91 -7.21 1.11
C LEU A 24 -9.40 -7.96 -0.14
N VAL A 25 -9.48 -9.29 -0.07
CA VAL A 25 -9.85 -10.14 -1.21
C VAL A 25 -11.35 -10.11 -1.49
N THR A 26 -12.19 -10.02 -0.46
CA THR A 26 -13.66 -10.05 -0.62
C THR A 26 -14.27 -8.67 -0.87
N SER A 27 -13.60 -7.59 -0.44
CA SER A 27 -14.13 -6.24 -0.57
C SER A 27 -13.28 -5.34 -1.46
N VAL A 28 -12.08 -4.93 -1.02
CA VAL A 28 -11.33 -3.81 -1.62
C VAL A 28 -10.76 -4.14 -3.00
N LEU A 29 -10.18 -5.33 -3.17
CA LEU A 29 -9.55 -5.77 -4.41
C LEU A 29 -10.40 -6.76 -5.20
N ASN A 30 -11.61 -7.06 -4.71
CA ASN A 30 -12.52 -7.98 -5.37
C ASN A 30 -12.96 -7.43 -6.72
N LEU A 31 -12.89 -8.28 -7.74
CA LEU A 31 -13.29 -7.98 -9.10
C LEU A 31 -14.21 -9.07 -9.62
N GLU A 32 -15.40 -8.66 -10.02
CA GLU A 32 -16.39 -9.49 -10.70
C GLU A 32 -15.93 -9.71 -12.16
N PRO A 33 -15.68 -10.95 -12.60
CA PRO A 33 -15.41 -11.23 -14.00
C PRO A 33 -16.70 -11.04 -14.82
N LEU A 34 -16.60 -10.35 -15.95
CA LEU A 34 -17.72 -10.15 -16.88
C LEU A 34 -17.55 -10.95 -18.16
N ASP A 35 -16.31 -11.03 -18.64
CA ASP A 35 -15.90 -11.77 -19.84
C ASP A 35 -14.40 -12.07 -19.75
N GLU A 36 -13.83 -12.75 -20.76
CA GLU A 36 -12.38 -12.89 -20.89
C GLU A 36 -11.73 -11.51 -20.88
N ASP A 37 -10.74 -11.34 -19.99
CA ASP A 37 -9.97 -10.10 -19.85
C ASP A 37 -10.82 -8.84 -19.53
N LEU A 38 -12.07 -9.00 -19.08
CA LEU A 38 -12.97 -7.92 -18.67
C LEU A 38 -13.50 -8.13 -17.25
N PHE A 39 -13.28 -7.14 -16.39
CA PHE A 39 -13.65 -7.20 -14.97
C PHE A 39 -14.39 -5.96 -14.51
N ARG A 40 -15.15 -6.07 -13.42
CA ARG A 40 -15.91 -4.97 -12.80
C ARG A 40 -15.59 -4.85 -11.31
N GLY A 41 -15.19 -3.64 -10.91
CA GLY A 41 -15.11 -3.25 -9.50
C GLY A 41 -16.41 -2.59 -9.03
N ARG A 42 -16.75 -2.73 -7.74
CA ARG A 42 -17.97 -2.12 -7.15
C ARG A 42 -17.76 -1.51 -5.76
N ASN A 43 -16.88 -2.10 -4.96
CA ASN A 43 -16.68 -1.68 -3.58
C ASN A 43 -15.54 -0.68 -3.50
N TYR A 44 -15.84 0.60 -3.30
CA TYR A 44 -14.82 1.64 -3.28
C TYR A 44 -14.64 2.22 -1.88
N TRP A 45 -13.37 2.35 -1.48
CA TRP A 45 -13.03 3.23 -0.38
C TRP A 45 -13.12 4.67 -0.88
N ILE A 46 -13.99 5.47 -0.26
CA ILE A 46 -14.30 6.83 -0.68
C ILE A 46 -13.58 7.83 0.25
N PRO A 47 -12.43 8.40 -0.16
CA PRO A 47 -11.76 9.45 0.60
C PRO A 47 -12.60 10.73 0.70
N LYS A 48 -12.18 11.63 1.59
CA LYS A 48 -12.81 12.96 1.82
C LYS A 48 -13.00 13.79 0.54
N SER A 49 -12.16 13.57 -0.47
CA SER A 49 -12.28 14.21 -1.78
C SER A 49 -13.54 13.81 -2.56
N LYS A 50 -14.29 12.79 -2.08
CA LYS A 50 -15.45 12.18 -2.74
C LYS A 50 -15.12 11.64 -4.14
N ARG A 51 -13.87 11.29 -4.37
CA ARG A 51 -13.36 10.69 -5.61
C ARG A 51 -12.88 9.29 -5.32
N LEU A 52 -12.78 8.46 -6.35
CA LEU A 52 -12.14 7.15 -6.22
C LEU A 52 -10.70 7.31 -5.73
N PHE A 53 -10.30 6.45 -4.78
CA PHE A 53 -8.93 6.42 -4.29
C PHE A 53 -8.00 5.78 -5.33
N GLY A 54 -6.98 6.53 -5.75
CA GLY A 54 -6.09 6.10 -6.84
C GLY A 54 -5.36 4.78 -6.56
N GLY A 55 -4.94 4.55 -5.31
CA GLY A 55 -4.28 3.30 -4.91
C GLY A 55 -5.19 2.07 -5.08
N GLN A 56 -6.49 2.22 -4.84
CA GLN A 56 -7.45 1.14 -5.06
C GLN A 56 -7.63 0.84 -6.55
N ILE A 57 -7.74 1.87 -7.39
CA ILE A 57 -7.90 1.69 -8.84
C ILE A 57 -6.67 1.01 -9.44
N MET A 58 -5.48 1.40 -9.00
CA MET A 58 -4.22 0.74 -9.37
C MET A 58 -4.18 -0.71 -8.89
N GLY A 59 -4.54 -0.99 -7.63
CA GLY A 59 -4.56 -2.33 -7.08
C GLY A 59 -5.52 -3.26 -7.82
N GLN A 60 -6.75 -2.80 -8.07
CA GLN A 60 -7.73 -3.54 -8.87
C GLN A 60 -7.25 -3.76 -10.31
N ALA A 61 -6.64 -2.76 -10.96
CA ALA A 61 -6.08 -2.95 -12.31
C ALA A 61 -4.96 -3.99 -12.34
N LEU A 62 -4.10 -4.02 -11.31
CA LEU A 62 -3.06 -5.04 -11.19
C LEU A 62 -3.65 -6.43 -10.95
N VAL A 63 -4.73 -6.55 -10.16
CA VAL A 63 -5.46 -7.82 -9.99
C VAL A 63 -6.06 -8.29 -11.32
N ALA A 64 -6.68 -7.39 -12.09
CA ALA A 64 -7.20 -7.71 -13.41
C ALA A 64 -6.10 -8.22 -14.36
N ALA A 65 -4.94 -7.54 -14.40
CA ALA A 65 -3.79 -7.98 -15.16
C ALA A 65 -3.26 -9.35 -14.68
N ALA A 66 -3.13 -9.56 -13.37
CA ALA A 66 -2.63 -10.80 -12.79
C ALA A 66 -3.54 -11.99 -13.09
N LYS A 67 -4.87 -11.79 -13.16
CA LYS A 67 -5.84 -12.84 -13.56
C LYS A 67 -5.69 -13.27 -15.03
N SER A 68 -4.98 -12.52 -15.86
CA SER A 68 -4.78 -12.79 -17.29
C SER A 68 -3.40 -13.35 -17.65
N VAL A 69 -2.59 -13.71 -16.64
CA VAL A 69 -1.27 -14.35 -16.80
C VAL A 69 -1.24 -15.69 -16.09
N SER A 70 -0.26 -16.53 -16.43
CA SER A 70 0.00 -17.79 -15.73
C SER A 70 0.48 -17.55 -14.29
N GLU A 71 0.24 -18.50 -13.40
CA GLU A 71 0.60 -18.40 -11.98
C GLU A 71 2.13 -18.45 -11.73
N ASP A 72 2.91 -18.93 -12.71
CA ASP A 72 4.37 -19.06 -12.64
C ASP A 72 5.12 -17.73 -12.90
N VAL A 73 4.40 -16.68 -13.32
CA VAL A 73 4.97 -15.33 -13.49
C VAL A 73 4.50 -14.38 -12.40
N GLN A 74 5.37 -13.46 -12.01
CA GLN A 74 5.12 -12.48 -10.96
C GLN A 74 5.32 -11.07 -11.49
N VAL A 75 4.52 -10.11 -11.04
CA VAL A 75 4.68 -8.71 -11.44
C VAL A 75 6.04 -8.19 -10.98
N HIS A 76 6.76 -7.48 -11.86
CA HIS A 76 8.06 -6.87 -11.54
C HIS A 76 8.15 -5.39 -11.93
N SER A 77 7.30 -4.90 -12.84
CA SER A 77 7.14 -3.48 -13.13
C SER A 77 5.69 -3.13 -13.42
N LEU A 78 5.30 -1.89 -13.09
CA LEU A 78 4.03 -1.29 -13.49
C LEU A 78 4.23 0.20 -13.74
N HIS A 79 3.62 0.70 -14.81
CA HIS A 79 3.55 2.11 -15.17
C HIS A 79 2.10 2.51 -15.37
N CYS A 80 1.69 3.68 -14.89
CA CYS A 80 0.29 4.08 -14.98
C CYS A 80 0.08 5.58 -15.04
N TYR A 81 -1.08 5.97 -15.56
CA TYR A 81 -1.57 7.35 -15.58
C TYR A 81 -2.99 7.41 -15.04
N PHE A 82 -3.24 8.38 -14.16
CA PHE A 82 -4.59 8.79 -13.78
C PHE A 82 -5.07 9.85 -14.78
N VAL A 83 -6.01 9.46 -15.64
CA VAL A 83 -6.45 10.28 -16.78
C VAL A 83 -7.60 11.19 -16.37
N ARG A 84 -8.51 10.70 -15.51
CA ARG A 84 -9.70 11.44 -15.06
C ARG A 84 -10.03 11.09 -13.61
N ALA A 85 -10.72 12.00 -12.93
CA ALA A 85 -11.32 11.71 -11.64
C ALA A 85 -12.46 10.70 -11.81
N GLY A 86 -12.42 9.61 -11.05
CA GLY A 86 -13.49 8.62 -11.07
C GLY A 86 -14.64 8.97 -10.11
N ASP A 87 -15.85 8.59 -10.49
CA ASP A 87 -17.08 8.72 -9.69
C ASP A 87 -17.28 7.48 -8.81
N PRO A 88 -17.27 7.62 -7.47
CA PRO A 88 -17.52 6.49 -6.56
C PRO A 88 -18.89 5.83 -6.67
N LYS A 89 -19.88 6.49 -7.29
CA LYS A 89 -21.24 5.96 -7.45
C LYS A 89 -21.36 5.02 -8.66
N VAL A 90 -20.33 4.96 -9.49
CA VAL A 90 -20.36 4.24 -10.77
C VAL A 90 -19.34 3.11 -10.73
N PRO A 91 -19.71 1.88 -11.11
CA PRO A 91 -18.75 0.79 -11.23
C PRO A 91 -17.64 1.12 -12.24
N VAL A 92 -16.44 0.62 -11.99
CA VAL A 92 -15.27 0.74 -12.87
C VAL A 92 -15.10 -0.56 -13.62
N LEU A 93 -15.03 -0.48 -14.95
CA LEU A 93 -14.71 -1.60 -15.81
C LEU A 93 -13.20 -1.63 -16.05
N TYR A 94 -12.58 -2.78 -15.82
CA TYR A 94 -11.17 -3.04 -16.10
C TYR A 94 -11.07 -3.91 -17.33
N GLN A 95 -10.63 -3.31 -18.43
CA GLN A 95 -10.37 -3.98 -19.70
C GLN A 95 -8.89 -4.30 -19.78
N VAL A 96 -8.55 -5.58 -19.91
CA VAL A 96 -7.18 -6.06 -20.03
C VAL A 96 -6.90 -6.40 -21.49
N GLU A 97 -5.74 -6.00 -21.97
CA GLU A 97 -5.21 -6.34 -23.28
C GLU A 97 -3.91 -7.11 -23.08
N ARG A 98 -3.81 -8.30 -23.68
CA ARG A 98 -2.61 -9.13 -23.64
C ARG A 98 -1.59 -8.64 -24.66
N THR A 99 -0.90 -7.56 -24.32
CA THR A 99 0.11 -6.94 -25.19
C THR A 99 1.22 -7.92 -25.60
N ARG A 100 1.64 -8.83 -24.71
CA ARG A 100 2.60 -9.91 -25.04
C ARG A 100 2.48 -11.07 -24.07
N THR A 101 2.59 -12.30 -24.57
CA THR A 101 2.83 -13.50 -23.77
C THR A 101 4.06 -14.22 -24.35
N GLY A 102 5.17 -14.21 -23.63
CA GLY A 102 6.39 -14.91 -23.99
C GLY A 102 6.80 -15.94 -22.93
N ALA A 103 7.90 -16.64 -23.18
CA ALA A 103 8.36 -17.72 -22.29
C ALA A 103 8.74 -17.25 -20.88
N SER A 104 9.43 -16.10 -20.76
CA SER A 104 9.88 -15.58 -19.46
C SER A 104 9.17 -14.30 -19.04
N PHE A 105 8.50 -13.61 -19.97
CA PHE A 105 7.87 -12.32 -19.73
C PHE A 105 6.48 -12.24 -20.34
N SER A 106 5.55 -11.64 -19.58
CA SER A 106 4.21 -11.30 -20.04
C SER A 106 3.92 -9.83 -19.77
N VAL A 107 3.31 -9.14 -20.74
CA VAL A 107 2.93 -7.73 -20.61
C VAL A 107 1.41 -7.62 -20.77
N ARG A 108 0.79 -6.87 -19.86
CA ARG A 108 -0.64 -6.58 -19.86
C ARG A 108 -0.86 -5.07 -19.84
N SER A 109 -1.70 -4.59 -20.75
CA SER A 109 -2.19 -3.21 -20.74
C SER A 109 -3.60 -3.21 -20.17
N VAL A 110 -3.89 -2.36 -19.19
CA VAL A 110 -5.21 -2.29 -18.53
C VAL A 110 -5.78 -0.90 -18.65
N LYS A 111 -7.05 -0.81 -19.03
CA LYS A 111 -7.84 0.43 -19.00
C LYS A 111 -8.94 0.29 -17.95
N ALA A 112 -8.95 1.20 -16.99
CA ALA A 112 -10.07 1.37 -16.07
C ALA A 112 -11.02 2.43 -16.66
N VAL A 113 -12.29 2.08 -16.87
CA VAL A 113 -13.26 2.84 -17.67
C VAL A 113 -14.51 3.12 -16.85
N GLN A 114 -14.99 4.37 -16.92
CA GLN A 114 -16.32 4.79 -16.47
C GLN A 114 -16.97 5.63 -17.56
N HIS A 115 -18.29 5.48 -17.75
CA HIS A 115 -19.04 6.21 -18.80
C HIS A 115 -18.40 6.11 -20.20
N GLY A 116 -17.84 4.94 -20.54
CA GLY A 116 -17.14 4.71 -21.80
C GLY A 116 -15.82 5.47 -21.95
N ARG A 117 -15.31 6.12 -20.89
CA ARG A 117 -14.07 6.91 -20.91
C ARG A 117 -13.03 6.34 -19.93
N PRO A 118 -11.76 6.21 -20.34
CA PRO A 118 -10.70 5.81 -19.43
C PRO A 118 -10.51 6.84 -18.30
N ILE A 119 -10.53 6.37 -17.07
CA ILE A 119 -10.17 7.14 -15.87
C ILE A 119 -8.74 6.85 -15.41
N PHE A 120 -8.24 5.65 -15.74
CA PHE A 120 -6.89 5.20 -15.43
C PHE A 120 -6.41 4.22 -16.50
N ILE A 121 -5.13 4.27 -16.81
CA ILE A 121 -4.46 3.33 -17.71
C ILE A 121 -3.17 2.82 -17.06
N CYS A 122 -2.86 1.54 -17.23
CA CYS A 122 -1.56 1.01 -16.81
C CYS A 122 -1.01 -0.05 -17.77
N GLN A 123 0.31 -0.20 -17.75
CA GLN A 123 1.02 -1.36 -18.29
C GLN A 123 1.74 -2.06 -17.15
N ALA A 124 1.53 -3.37 -17.05
CA ALA A 124 2.15 -4.23 -16.05
C ALA A 124 2.98 -5.31 -16.75
N SER A 125 4.21 -5.51 -16.29
CA SER A 125 5.11 -6.55 -16.77
C SER A 125 5.30 -7.61 -15.69
N PHE A 126 5.20 -8.86 -16.12
CA PHE A 126 5.30 -10.06 -15.30
C PHE A 126 6.48 -10.88 -15.80
N GLN A 127 7.21 -11.49 -14.87
CA GLN A 127 8.39 -12.28 -15.16
C GLN A 127 8.36 -13.56 -14.33
N GLN A 128 8.79 -14.66 -14.94
CA GLN A 128 9.04 -15.91 -14.23
C GLN A 128 10.16 -15.73 -13.19
N ALA A 129 10.03 -16.37 -12.02
CA ALA A 129 11.10 -16.36 -11.04
C ALA A 129 12.35 -17.05 -11.60
N GLN A 130 13.47 -16.34 -11.63
CA GLN A 130 14.74 -16.83 -12.17
C GLN A 130 15.90 -16.41 -11.26
N PRO A 131 16.92 -17.26 -11.07
CA PRO A 131 18.13 -16.88 -10.34
C PRO A 131 18.82 -15.69 -11.02
N SER A 132 19.15 -14.67 -10.25
CA SER A 132 20.00 -13.58 -10.74
C SER A 132 21.46 -13.88 -10.40
N PRO A 133 22.39 -13.78 -11.37
CA PRO A 133 23.82 -13.91 -11.09
C PRO A 133 24.37 -12.74 -10.28
N ILE A 134 23.63 -11.63 -10.21
CA ILE A 134 24.01 -10.41 -9.49
C ILE A 134 22.94 -10.05 -8.46
N GLN A 135 23.38 -9.69 -7.26
CA GLN A 135 22.51 -9.17 -6.20
C GLN A 135 23.19 -7.97 -5.56
N HIS A 136 22.59 -6.80 -5.72
CA HIS A 136 23.02 -5.58 -5.06
C HIS A 136 21.80 -4.69 -4.82
N GLN A 137 21.88 -3.86 -3.79
CA GLN A 137 20.88 -2.85 -3.45
C GLN A 137 21.57 -1.69 -2.74
N PHE A 138 20.93 -0.52 -2.70
CA PHE A 138 21.38 0.56 -1.84
C PHE A 138 21.24 0.17 -0.36
N SER A 139 22.09 0.72 0.49
CA SER A 139 21.97 0.58 1.93
C SER A 139 20.71 1.30 2.42
N MET A 140 19.96 0.66 3.33
CA MET A 140 18.83 1.29 4.00
C MET A 140 19.32 2.51 4.79
N PRO A 141 18.64 3.67 4.70
CA PRO A 141 19.02 4.86 5.47
C PRO A 141 18.84 4.61 6.98
N THR A 142 19.73 5.17 7.79
CA THR A 142 19.62 5.12 9.25
C THR A 142 18.41 5.92 9.72
N VAL A 143 17.46 5.22 10.36
CA VAL A 143 16.26 5.80 10.96
C VAL A 143 15.99 5.14 12.32
N PRO A 144 15.32 5.83 13.27
CA PRO A 144 14.84 5.22 14.49
C PRO A 144 13.97 3.99 14.21
N PRO A 145 14.06 2.95 15.05
CA PRO A 145 13.24 1.76 14.91
C PRO A 145 11.77 2.07 15.25
N PRO A 146 10.79 1.33 14.70
CA PRO A 146 9.38 1.67 14.84
C PRO A 146 8.87 1.59 16.29
N GLU A 147 9.53 0.83 17.17
CA GLU A 147 9.14 0.65 18.57
C GLU A 147 9.31 1.94 19.39
N VAL A 148 10.24 2.82 19.01
CA VAL A 148 10.48 4.10 19.72
C VAL A 148 9.68 5.26 19.13
N LEU A 149 8.99 5.04 18.02
CA LEU A 149 8.18 6.06 17.36
C LEU A 149 6.75 6.05 17.88
N LEU A 150 6.19 7.25 17.97
CA LEU A 150 4.78 7.45 18.31
C LEU A 150 3.89 6.72 17.31
N ASP A 151 2.87 6.05 17.81
CA ASP A 151 1.77 5.62 16.98
C ASP A 151 0.97 6.84 16.49
N PHE A 152 0.19 6.61 15.43
CA PHE A 152 -0.56 7.66 14.78
C PHE A 152 -1.62 8.27 15.71
N ASP A 153 -2.23 7.48 16.58
CA ASP A 153 -3.30 7.91 17.48
C ASP A 153 -2.75 8.84 18.57
N THR A 154 -1.60 8.51 19.14
CA THR A 154 -0.87 9.36 20.10
C THR A 154 -0.38 10.64 19.44
N LEU A 155 0.13 10.56 18.21
CA LEU A 155 0.54 11.75 17.46
C LEU A 155 -0.66 12.67 17.17
N LEU A 156 -1.79 12.08 16.82
CA LEU A 156 -3.05 12.78 16.57
C LEU A 156 -3.53 13.51 17.82
N ASP A 157 -3.50 12.83 18.97
CA ASP A 157 -3.83 13.42 20.27
C ASP A 157 -2.91 14.58 20.63
N GLN A 158 -1.60 14.46 20.37
CA GLN A 158 -0.65 15.56 20.58
C GLN A 158 -1.01 16.78 19.74
N TYR A 159 -1.32 16.61 18.46
CA TYR A 159 -1.77 17.72 17.61
C TYR A 159 -3.09 18.32 18.08
N LEU A 160 -4.06 17.51 18.50
CA LEU A 160 -5.36 18.00 18.97
C LEU A 160 -5.25 18.80 20.28
N ARG A 161 -4.21 18.56 21.09
CA ARG A 161 -3.90 19.31 22.30
C ARG A 161 -3.17 20.63 22.04
N ASP A 162 -2.60 20.84 20.85
CA ASP A 162 -1.94 22.10 20.49
C ASP A 162 -2.97 23.25 20.43
N PRO A 163 -2.87 24.27 21.30
CA PRO A 163 -3.78 25.40 21.31
C PRO A 163 -3.68 26.28 20.04
N ASN A 164 -2.57 26.20 19.32
CA ASN A 164 -2.35 26.94 18.07
C ASN A 164 -2.86 26.21 16.83
N LEU A 165 -3.44 25.00 17.00
CA LEU A 165 -3.97 24.23 15.89
C LEU A 165 -5.17 24.96 15.26
N GLN A 166 -5.04 25.38 13.99
CA GLN A 166 -6.14 26.05 13.31
C GLN A 166 -7.38 25.14 13.29
N LYS A 167 -8.56 25.72 13.53
CA LYS A 167 -9.85 25.02 13.65
C LYS A 167 -10.13 24.05 12.49
N LYS A 168 -9.71 24.39 11.26
CA LYS A 168 -9.84 23.53 10.07
C LYS A 168 -9.05 22.22 10.17
N TYR A 169 -7.85 22.25 10.76
CA TYR A 169 -7.01 21.07 10.96
C TYR A 169 -7.57 20.21 12.09
N ARG A 170 -8.04 20.82 13.19
CA ARG A 170 -8.67 20.11 14.32
C ARG A 170 -9.86 19.26 13.90
N VAL A 171 -10.76 19.82 13.08
CA VAL A 171 -11.89 19.07 12.51
C VAL A 171 -11.42 17.95 11.57
N GLY A 172 -10.33 18.17 10.83
CA GLY A 172 -9.71 17.18 9.95
C GLY A 172 -9.16 15.97 10.71
N LEU A 173 -8.46 16.23 11.83
CA LEU A 173 -7.80 15.25 12.70
C LEU A 173 -8.81 14.42 13.50
N ASN A 174 -9.81 15.04 14.15
CA ASN A 174 -10.88 14.33 14.87
C ASN A 174 -11.62 13.30 13.99
N ARG A 175 -11.75 13.58 12.69
CA ARG A 175 -12.39 12.65 11.74
C ARG A 175 -11.48 11.51 11.30
N ILE A 176 -10.16 11.66 11.39
CA ILE A 176 -9.20 10.58 11.10
C ILE A 176 -9.12 9.64 12.31
N ALA A 177 -9.16 10.18 13.55
CA ALA A 177 -9.24 9.39 14.78
C ALA A 177 -10.41 8.39 14.77
N ALA A 178 -11.51 8.77 14.13
CA ALA A 178 -12.72 7.95 14.03
C ALA A 178 -12.67 6.87 12.93
N GLN A 179 -11.57 6.74 12.18
CA GLN A 179 -11.42 5.78 11.09
C GLN A 179 -10.49 4.65 11.48
N ASP A 180 -10.98 3.42 11.41
CA ASP A 180 -10.14 2.24 11.53
C ASP A 180 -9.39 2.01 10.20
N VAL A 181 -8.10 2.36 10.17
CA VAL A 181 -7.25 2.20 8.99
C VAL A 181 -6.50 0.87 9.11
N PRO A 182 -6.62 -0.05 8.13
CA PRO A 182 -6.00 -1.38 8.19
C PRO A 182 -4.47 -1.36 8.09
N ILE A 183 -3.89 -0.17 7.91
CA ILE A 183 -2.46 0.08 7.78
C ILE A 183 -2.05 1.02 8.92
N GLU A 184 -1.08 0.58 9.70
CA GLU A 184 -0.35 1.39 10.66
C GLU A 184 0.75 2.18 9.94
N ILE A 185 0.87 3.46 10.30
CA ILE A 185 1.92 4.35 9.81
C ILE A 185 2.56 5.03 11.03
N LYS A 186 3.89 4.94 11.15
CA LYS A 186 4.67 5.68 12.16
C LYS A 186 5.64 6.63 11.50
N LEU A 187 5.52 7.92 11.78
CA LEU A 187 6.38 8.95 11.20
C LEU A 187 7.72 8.99 11.94
N VAL A 188 8.83 9.01 11.20
CA VAL A 188 10.18 9.12 11.80
C VAL A 188 10.42 10.51 12.36
N ASN A 189 10.00 11.54 11.62
CA ASN A 189 10.11 12.96 12.01
C ASN A 189 8.78 13.65 11.70
N PRO A 190 7.77 13.52 12.59
CA PRO A 190 6.47 14.15 12.36
C PRO A 190 6.61 15.68 12.38
N PRO A 191 6.11 16.41 11.35
CA PRO A 191 6.17 17.86 11.35
C PRO A 191 5.31 18.43 12.47
N THR A 192 5.82 19.39 13.25
CA THR A 192 4.90 20.18 14.09
C THR A 192 4.08 21.14 13.21
N PRO A 193 2.88 21.56 13.62
CA PRO A 193 2.06 22.45 12.81
C PRO A 193 2.75 23.76 12.42
N SER A 194 3.67 24.26 13.27
CA SER A 194 4.51 25.43 13.02
C SER A 194 5.67 25.18 12.04
N GLN A 195 6.11 23.93 11.89
CA GLN A 195 7.23 23.54 11.01
C GLN A 195 6.80 23.15 9.60
N MET A 196 5.50 22.98 9.33
CA MET A 196 4.97 22.49 8.04
C MET A 196 5.40 23.31 6.80
N GLN A 197 5.96 24.51 6.96
CA GLN A 197 6.34 25.38 5.84
C GLN A 197 7.83 25.32 5.45
N ASN A 198 8.72 24.82 6.31
CA ASN A 198 10.19 24.87 6.09
C ASN A 198 10.86 23.54 6.47
N MET A 199 10.63 22.49 5.69
CA MET A 199 11.31 21.20 5.84
C MET A 199 11.88 20.74 4.52
N GLU A 200 12.97 19.97 4.58
CA GLU A 200 13.45 19.19 3.44
C GLU A 200 12.28 18.38 2.84
N PRO A 201 12.17 18.24 1.50
CA PRO A 201 11.10 17.48 0.85
C PRO A 201 11.32 15.96 0.98
N LYS A 202 11.63 15.52 2.20
CA LYS A 202 11.95 14.14 2.58
C LYS A 202 11.17 13.79 3.84
N GLN A 203 10.33 12.77 3.73
CA GLN A 203 9.62 12.19 4.87
C GLN A 203 9.87 10.69 4.90
N MET A 204 10.21 10.18 6.08
CA MET A 204 10.42 8.75 6.32
C MET A 204 9.34 8.27 7.29
N PHE A 205 8.78 7.10 7.02
CA PHE A 205 7.77 6.49 7.87
C PHE A 205 7.85 4.97 7.78
N TRP A 206 7.52 4.32 8.88
CA TRP A 206 7.29 2.88 8.93
C TRP A 206 5.84 2.59 8.58
N VAL A 207 5.62 1.51 7.82
CA VAL A 207 4.29 1.04 7.44
C VAL A 207 4.15 -0.41 7.80
N ARG A 208 3.02 -0.79 8.40
CA ARG A 208 2.69 -2.18 8.72
C ARG A 208 1.20 -2.42 8.54
N ALA A 209 0.82 -3.57 7.97
CA ALA A 209 -0.59 -3.97 8.02
C ALA A 209 -0.95 -4.34 9.47
N ARG A 210 -2.12 -3.90 9.97
CA ARG A 210 -2.58 -4.20 11.34
C ARG A 210 -3.04 -5.66 11.53
N GLY A 211 -3.01 -6.46 10.46
CA GLY A 211 -3.41 -7.86 10.45
C GLY A 211 -2.80 -8.62 9.29
N TYR A 212 -3.07 -9.92 9.20
CA TYR A 212 -2.51 -10.78 8.15
C TYR A 212 -3.13 -10.47 6.79
N ILE A 213 -2.27 -10.25 5.77
CA ILE A 213 -2.71 -9.87 4.40
C ILE A 213 -2.43 -10.95 3.34
N GLY A 214 -1.94 -12.12 3.74
CA GLY A 214 -1.52 -13.19 2.81
C GLY A 214 0.00 -13.27 2.59
N GLY A 215 0.43 -14.22 1.75
CA GLY A 215 1.83 -14.47 1.39
C GLY A 215 2.28 -13.92 0.03
N SER A 216 1.49 -13.04 -0.58
CA SER A 216 1.72 -12.54 -1.95
C SER A 216 2.64 -11.31 -1.99
N ARG A 217 3.21 -11.02 -3.17
CA ARG A 217 4.10 -9.86 -3.42
C ARG A 217 3.29 -8.65 -3.89
N GLY A 218 3.56 -7.48 -3.32
CA GLY A 218 3.05 -6.19 -3.79
C GLY A 218 4.12 -5.41 -4.56
N LEU A 219 3.72 -4.66 -5.58
CA LEU A 219 4.62 -3.80 -6.36
C LEU A 219 3.96 -2.43 -6.58
N VAL A 220 4.66 -1.36 -6.22
CA VAL A 220 4.30 0.02 -6.63
C VAL A 220 5.58 0.79 -6.94
N ARG A 221 5.68 1.32 -8.17
CA ARG A 221 6.75 2.24 -8.59
C ARG A 221 6.13 3.49 -9.22
N GLY A 222 6.52 4.66 -8.75
CA GLY A 222 6.09 5.95 -9.31
C GLY A 222 7.24 6.95 -9.34
N GLN A 223 7.38 7.65 -10.45
CA GLN A 223 8.31 8.77 -10.60
C GLN A 223 7.58 9.91 -11.32
N LEU A 224 7.65 11.13 -10.79
CA LEU A 224 7.18 12.37 -11.43
C LEU A 224 8.36 13.32 -11.57
N TRP A 225 8.45 14.01 -12.71
CA TRP A 225 9.47 15.00 -13.02
C TRP A 225 8.85 16.38 -13.27
N ARG A 226 9.59 17.42 -12.92
CA ARG A 226 9.27 18.80 -13.26
C ARG A 226 9.60 19.07 -14.74
N ARG A 227 9.03 20.15 -15.29
CA ARG A 227 9.20 20.55 -16.69
C ARG A 227 10.64 20.97 -17.04
N ASP A 228 11.47 21.26 -16.05
CA ASP A 228 12.89 21.62 -16.16
C ASP A 228 13.85 20.43 -16.00
N GLY A 229 13.34 19.20 -16.03
CA GLY A 229 14.15 17.97 -15.95
C GLY A 229 14.56 17.56 -14.53
N VAL A 230 14.21 18.36 -13.50
CA VAL A 230 14.45 18.00 -12.09
C VAL A 230 13.41 16.98 -11.63
N LEU A 231 13.85 15.87 -11.03
CA LEU A 231 12.97 14.88 -10.41
C LEU A 231 12.08 15.55 -9.35
N ALA A 232 10.76 15.49 -9.54
CA ALA A 232 9.79 16.14 -8.67
C ALA A 232 9.39 15.27 -7.49
N VAL A 233 9.17 13.98 -7.74
CA VAL A 233 8.78 12.96 -6.76
C VAL A 233 9.29 11.61 -7.24
N SER A 234 9.93 10.83 -6.36
CA SER A 234 10.11 9.39 -6.55
C SER A 234 9.41 8.68 -5.39
N CYS A 235 8.41 7.87 -5.71
CA CYS A 235 7.81 6.94 -4.77
C CYS A 235 8.20 5.52 -5.18
N ALA A 236 9.18 4.97 -4.45
CA ALA A 236 9.34 3.53 -4.31
C ALA A 236 8.87 3.20 -2.90
N GLN A 237 7.84 2.37 -2.77
CA GLN A 237 7.57 1.72 -1.49
C GLN A 237 7.79 0.24 -1.71
N GLU A 238 8.94 -0.21 -1.21
CA GLU A 238 9.30 -1.60 -1.12
C GLU A 238 8.72 -2.17 0.18
N GLY A 239 7.83 -3.15 0.07
CA GLY A 239 7.40 -3.95 1.20
C GLY A 239 8.04 -5.33 1.10
N VAL A 240 9.20 -5.52 1.73
CA VAL A 240 9.75 -6.86 1.97
C VAL A 240 9.20 -7.34 3.31
N ILE A 241 8.29 -8.32 3.26
CA ILE A 241 7.91 -9.08 4.45
C ILE A 241 8.89 -10.24 4.56
N ARG A 242 9.85 -10.16 5.48
CA ARG A 242 10.65 -11.33 5.88
C ARG A 242 9.89 -12.08 6.97
N VAL A 243 9.47 -13.29 6.66
CA VAL A 243 9.01 -14.26 7.65
C VAL A 243 10.24 -15.04 8.10
N LYS A 244 10.53 -15.07 9.42
CA LYS A 244 11.44 -16.09 9.96
C LYS A 244 10.73 -17.44 9.82
N PRO A 245 11.37 -18.48 9.25
CA PRO A 245 10.79 -19.81 9.22
C PRO A 245 10.47 -20.24 10.66
N GLN A 246 9.21 -20.56 10.93
CA GLN A 246 8.86 -21.26 12.15
C GLN A 246 9.32 -22.70 11.94
N VAL A 247 10.41 -23.10 12.59
CA VAL A 247 10.85 -24.50 12.61
C VAL A 247 9.80 -25.28 13.38
N SER A 248 9.02 -26.08 12.66
CA SER A 248 8.17 -27.10 13.25
C SER A 248 9.07 -28.26 13.67
N GLU A 249 9.33 -28.42 14.96
CA GLU A 249 9.75 -29.72 15.48
C GLU A 249 8.56 -30.67 15.36
N SER A 250 8.63 -31.53 14.34
CA SER A 250 7.74 -32.68 14.22
C SER A 250 7.93 -33.56 15.45
N LYS A 251 6.84 -33.84 16.19
CA LYS A 251 6.79 -34.94 17.14
C LYS A 251 6.44 -36.23 16.40
N LEU A 252 7.42 -36.71 15.63
CA LEU A 252 7.62 -38.11 15.27
C LEU A 252 9.12 -38.38 15.35
#